data_AF-A0A3N5TGI2-F1
#
_entry.id   AF-A0A3N5TGI2-F1
#
_cell.length_a   1.000
_cell.length_b   1.000
_cell.length_c   1.000
_cell.angle_alpha   90.00
_cell.angle_beta   90.00
_cell.angle_gamma   90.00
#
_symmetry.space_group_name_H-M   'P 1'
#
loop_
_entity.id
_entity.type
_entity.pdbx_description
1 polymer ?
#
loop_
_entity_poly.entity_id
_entity_poly.type
_entity_poly.pdbx_seq_one_letter_code
_entity_poly.pdbx_strand_id
1 'polypeptide(L)' 'FNEKEGVIEIDEALCHGCGVCAGVCPRQTIQLNYYEDDQIMCKIDALLAGGM' A
#
# COMPACT_ATOMS: atom_id res chain seq x y z
N PHE A 1 5.11 14.24 9.22
CA PHE A 1 6.53 14.29 8.84
C PHE A 1 7.32 14.40 10.12
N ASN A 2 8.18 13.43 10.39
CA ASN A 2 9.06 13.46 11.55
C ASN A 2 10.30 14.28 11.17
N GLU A 3 10.36 15.53 11.62
CA GLU A 3 11.44 16.47 11.25
C GLU A 3 12.82 16.05 11.76
N LYS A 4 12.87 15.28 12.86
CA LYS A 4 14.14 14.86 13.47
C LYS A 4 14.83 13.78 12.64
N GLU A 5 14.05 12.80 12.19
CA GLU A 5 14.54 11.66 11.40
C GLU A 5 14.44 11.92 9.90
N GLY A 6 13.73 12.96 9.47
CA GLY A 6 13.51 13.28 8.06
C GLY A 6 12.63 12.25 7.33
N VAL A 7 11.76 11.55 8.06
CA VAL A 7 10.91 10.46 7.52
C VAL A 7 9.43 10.81 7.55
N ILE A 8 8.67 10.17 6.65
CA ILE A 8 7.22 10.16 6.69
C ILE A 8 6.79 8.96 7.52
N GLU A 9 6.07 9.22 8.59
CA GLU A 9 5.55 8.23 9.53
C GLU A 9 4.02 8.28 9.48
N ILE A 10 3.40 7.10 9.47
CA ILE A 10 1.94 6.95 9.44
C ILE A 10 1.53 6.39 10.80
N ASP A 11 0.67 7.10 11.51
CA ASP A 11 0.06 6.60 12.74
C ASP A 11 -1.06 5.60 12.39
N GLU A 12 -0.83 4.32 12.69
CA GLU A 12 -1.78 3.24 12.42
C GLU A 12 -3.12 3.43 13.16
N ALA A 13 -3.11 4.06 14.34
CA ALA A 13 -4.34 4.29 15.11
C ALA A 13 -5.26 5.34 14.46
N LEU A 14 -4.69 6.25 13.66
CA LEU A 14 -5.43 7.27 12.91
C LEU A 14 -5.69 6.87 11.45
N CYS A 15 -5.02 5.83 10.96
CA CYS A 15 -5.11 5.39 9.57
C CYS A 15 -6.44 4.68 9.30
N HIS A 16 -7.21 5.18 8.33
CA HIS A 16 -8.45 4.53 7.87
C HIS A 16 -8.22 3.46 6.79
N GLY A 17 -6.99 3.27 6.34
CA GLY A 17 -6.66 2.28 5.31
C GLY A 17 -7.14 2.64 3.89
N CYS A 18 -7.30 3.93 3.56
CA CYS A 18 -7.80 4.34 2.23
C CYS A 18 -6.79 4.16 1.08
N GLY A 19 -5.49 3.98 1.38
CA GLY A 19 -4.46 3.68 0.38
C GLY A 19 -3.92 4.86 -0.44
N VAL A 20 -4.43 6.08 -0.27
CA VAL A 20 -4.01 7.25 -1.06
C VAL A 20 -2.52 7.55 -0.91
N CYS A 21 -1.97 7.43 0.32
CA CYS A 21 -0.55 7.65 0.58
C CYS A 21 0.36 6.64 -0.12
N ALA A 22 -0.04 5.36 -0.18
CA ALA A 22 0.67 4.31 -0.89
C ALA A 22 0.68 4.57 -2.40
N GLY A 23 -0.49 4.89 -2.98
CA GLY A 23 -0.62 5.11 -4.42
C GLY A 23 0.10 6.36 -4.94
N VAL A 24 0.16 7.44 -4.15
CA VAL A 24 0.79 8.70 -4.61
C VAL A 24 2.30 8.76 -4.36
N CYS A 25 2.84 7.89 -3.50
CA CYS A 25 4.24 7.99 -3.08
C CYS A 25 5.17 7.66 -4.26
N PRO A 26 5.97 8.61 -4.78
CA PRO A 26 6.80 8.36 -5.96
C PRO A 26 7.91 7.33 -5.71
N ARG A 27 8.27 7.13 -4.44
CA ARG A 27 9.25 6.12 -4.02
C ARG A 27 8.64 4.74 -3.77
N GLN A 28 7.31 4.61 -3.78
CA GLN A 28 6.58 3.35 -3.60
C GLN A 28 7.02 2.59 -2.33
N THR A 29 7.29 3.30 -1.24
CA THR A 29 7.81 2.70 0.01
C THR A 29 6.72 2.40 1.04
N ILE A 30 5.51 2.89 0.81
CA ILE A 30 4.41 2.79 1.76
C ILE A 30 3.57 1.62 1.31
N GLN A 31 3.41 0.62 2.19
CA GLN A 31 2.56 -0.54 1.94
C GLN A 31 1.24 -0.40 2.70
N LEU A 32 0.15 -0.83 2.08
CA LEU A 32 -1.16 -0.88 2.70
C LEU A 32 -1.46 -2.31 3.14
N ASN A 33 -1.67 -2.50 4.44
CA ASN A 33 -2.01 -3.82 4.99
C ASN A 33 -3.21 -4.45 4.26
N TYR A 34 -3.12 -5.75 3.97
CA TYR A 34 -4.12 -6.55 3.22
C TYR A 34 -4.30 -6.21 1.73
N TYR A 35 -3.53 -5.25 1.23
CA TYR A 35 -3.46 -4.84 -0.17
C TYR A 35 -2.00 -4.66 -0.59
N GLU A 36 -1.15 -5.58 -0.13
CA GLU A 36 0.24 -5.63 -0.57
C GLU A 36 0.32 -5.97 -2.06
N ASP A 37 1.39 -5.51 -2.72
CA ASP A 37 1.52 -5.61 -4.17
C ASP A 37 1.42 -7.06 -4.67
N ASP A 38 2.02 -8.00 -3.96
CA ASP A 38 1.94 -9.44 -4.27
C ASP A 38 0.52 -9.98 -4.18
N GLN A 39 -0.25 -9.56 -3.17
CA GLN A 39 -1.66 -9.93 -2.98
C GLN A 39 -2.54 -9.36 -4.09
N ILE A 40 -2.29 -8.12 -4.50
CA ILE A 40 -3.00 -7.49 -5.61
C ILE A 40 -2.67 -8.20 -6.92
N MET A 41 -1.39 -8.44 -7.18
CA MET A 41 -0.94 -9.14 -8.39
C MET A 41 -1.52 -10.56 -8.46
N CYS A 42 -1.53 -11.30 -7.35
CA CYS A 42 -2.20 -12.61 -7.30
C CYS A 42 -3.69 -12.53 -7.67
N LYS A 43 -4.42 -11.50 -7.21
CA LYS A 43 -5.84 -11.30 -7.58
C LYS A 43 -6.00 -10.96 -9.06
N ILE A 44 -5.10 -10.14 -9.62
CA ILE A 44 -5.09 -9.79 -11.04
C ILE A 44 -4.79 -11.02 -11.89
N ASP A 45 -3.75 -11.78 -11.54
CA ASP A 45 -3.36 -13.00 -12.24
C ASP A 45 -4.48 -14.04 -12.19
N ALA A 46 -5.12 -14.24 -11.04
CA ALA A 46 -6.27 -15.14 -10.93
C ALA A 46 -7.44 -14.71 -11.82
N LEU A 47 -7.70 -13.40 -11.94
CA LEU A 47 -8.75 -12.87 -12.81
C LEU A 47 -8.40 -13.06 -14.30
N LEU A 48 -7.14 -12.82 -14.68
CA LEU A 48 -6.67 -12.87 -16.07
C LEU A 48 -6.36 -14.28 -16.57
N ALA A 49 -5.96 -15.20 -15.68
CA ALA A 49 -5.71 -16.61 -16.02
C ALA A 49 -6.99 -17.39 -16.41
N GLY A 50 -8.15 -16.72 -16.36
CA GLY A 50 -9.45 -17.31 -16.63
C GLY A 50 -9.84 -18.17 -15.44
N GLY A 51 -10.60 -17.59 -14.50
CA GLY A 51 -11.17 -18.32 -13.37
C GLY A 51 -11.82 -19.62 -13.86
N MET A 52 -11.13 -20.73 -13.60
CA MET A 52 -11.65 -22.09 -13.69
C MET A 52 -12.12 -22.50 -12.30
#